data_AF-A0A953BCY1-F1
#
_entry.id   AF-A0A953BCY1-F1
#
_cell.length_a   1.000
_cell.length_b   1.000
_cell.length_c   1.000
_cell.angle_alpha   90.00
_cell.angle_beta   90.00
_cell.angle_gamma   90.00
#
_symmetry.space_group_name_H-M   'P 1'
#
loop_
_entity.id
_entity.type
_entity.pdbx_description
1 polymer ?
#
loop_
_entity_poly.entity_id
_entity_poly.type
_entity_poly.pdbx_seq_one_letter_code
_entity_poly.pdbx_strand_id
1 'polypeptide(L)'
;MLNLPIPLAACFLFAAVAAAPQTPPAPAEEPARNSTADLLVTPLNQYGREHLHGFIVLVSPELALGNSLRYRRVMAALSHDLYEISLRVPAPALVALRDIPVVVSATTPSVPGMSGRGMVFHVSSAWLTSSGFDAHREGTVEICNADDFLLWRAEQPFMVLHEFAHGYHWLLGMDRQDVRDAHANAEASGLYRRVSYVLDHPQNKREAYALRNPGEYFAELTEAYFGRNDFFPFTRDELREYDPTGYALVHRLWHLSAAELRAENPDLRRNRRTASRP
;
A
#
# COMPACT_ATOMS: atom_id res chain seq x y z
N MET A 1 6.89 -59.25 -3.28
CA MET A 1 6.80 -57.77 -3.29
C MET A 1 5.35 -57.39 -3.55
N LEU A 2 4.86 -56.41 -2.80
CA LEU A 2 3.45 -56.22 -2.48
C LEU A 2 2.58 -55.89 -3.71
N ASN A 3 1.51 -56.66 -3.86
CA ASN A 3 0.26 -56.25 -4.49
C ASN A 3 -0.76 -56.10 -3.36
N LEU A 4 -1.23 -54.88 -3.11
CA LEU A 4 -2.33 -54.60 -2.18
C LEU A 4 -3.49 -53.98 -2.97
N PRO A 5 -4.70 -54.55 -2.91
CA PRO A 5 -5.89 -53.98 -3.52
C PRO A 5 -6.57 -52.97 -2.60
N ILE A 6 -7.31 -52.07 -3.23
CA ILE A 6 -8.22 -51.06 -2.69
C ILE A 6 -9.33 -51.72 -1.85
N PRO A 7 -9.73 -51.16 -0.68
CA PRO A 7 -11.04 -51.42 -0.12
C PRO A 7 -12.02 -50.28 -0.44
N LEU A 8 -13.20 -50.66 -0.95
CA LEU A 8 -14.43 -49.88 -0.90
C LEU A 8 -14.76 -49.53 0.56
N ALA A 9 -15.09 -48.27 0.83
CA ALA A 9 -15.77 -47.88 2.07
C ALA A 9 -17.26 -47.63 1.79
N ALA A 10 -18.08 -48.23 2.66
CA ALA A 10 -19.51 -48.40 2.54
C ALA A 10 -20.30 -47.10 2.77
N CYS A 11 -21.41 -46.98 2.03
CA CYS A 11 -22.50 -46.06 2.33
C CYS A 11 -23.15 -46.44 3.67
N PHE A 12 -23.19 -45.50 4.61
CA PHE A 12 -24.16 -45.48 5.69
C PHE A 12 -25.04 -44.24 5.56
N LEU A 13 -26.33 -44.46 5.29
CA LEU A 13 -27.38 -43.47 5.48
C LEU A 13 -27.47 -43.12 6.97
N PHE A 14 -27.33 -41.84 7.32
CA PHE A 14 -27.82 -41.31 8.58
C PHE A 14 -29.08 -40.47 8.31
N ALA A 15 -30.16 -40.84 9.01
CA ALA A 15 -31.41 -40.11 9.03
C ALA A 15 -31.22 -38.75 9.71
N ALA A 16 -31.71 -37.69 9.06
CA ALA A 16 -31.70 -36.34 9.61
C ALA A 16 -32.81 -36.20 10.67
N VAL A 17 -32.41 -35.90 11.91
CA VAL A 17 -33.30 -35.30 12.91
C VAL A 17 -33.15 -33.79 12.79
N ALA A 18 -34.24 -33.10 12.41
CA ALA A 18 -34.29 -31.65 12.35
C ALA A 18 -34.30 -31.07 13.77
N ALA A 19 -33.23 -30.37 14.15
CA ALA A 19 -33.21 -29.50 15.32
C ALA A 19 -33.70 -28.09 14.94
N ALA A 20 -34.56 -27.51 15.79
CA ALA A 20 -35.11 -26.17 15.60
C ALA A 20 -34.00 -25.09 15.65
N PRO A 21 -34.16 -23.97 14.92
CA PRO A 21 -33.14 -22.92 14.85
C PRO A 21 -33.02 -22.21 16.19
N GLN A 22 -31.85 -22.30 16.82
CA GLN A 22 -31.49 -21.43 17.95
C GLN A 22 -30.94 -20.12 17.39
N THR A 23 -31.55 -19.00 17.78
CA THR A 23 -31.01 -17.66 17.52
C THR A 23 -29.65 -17.51 18.20
N PRO A 24 -28.61 -17.05 17.48
CA PRO A 24 -27.31 -16.80 18.09
C PRO A 24 -27.42 -15.67 19.13
N PRO A 25 -26.69 -15.76 20.27
CA PRO A 25 -26.67 -14.67 21.24
C PRO A 25 -26.05 -13.43 20.61
N ALA A 26 -26.60 -12.26 20.95
CA ALA A 26 -26.06 -10.97 20.53
C ALA A 26 -24.59 -10.84 20.94
N PRO A 27 -23.72 -10.24 20.09
CA PRO A 27 -22.34 -10.02 20.47
C PRO A 27 -22.29 -9.12 21.71
N ALA A 28 -21.52 -9.53 22.71
CA ALA A 28 -21.24 -8.71 23.87
C ALA A 28 -20.52 -7.43 23.41
N GLU A 29 -21.00 -6.26 23.82
CA GLU A 29 -20.27 -5.00 23.65
C GLU A 29 -18.94 -5.10 24.43
N GLU A 30 -17.84 -5.18 23.70
CA GLU A 30 -16.50 -5.04 24.25
C GLU A 30 -16.30 -3.58 24.69
N PRO A 31 -15.76 -3.30 25.89
CA PRO A 31 -15.57 -1.93 26.34
C PRO A 31 -14.56 -1.22 25.44
N ALA A 32 -14.93 -0.03 24.96
CA ALA A 32 -14.06 0.82 24.16
C ALA A 32 -12.73 1.09 24.90
N ARG A 33 -11.63 0.59 24.34
CA ARG A 33 -10.27 0.89 24.84
C ARG A 33 -9.91 2.33 24.50
N ASN A 34 -10.16 3.25 25.43
CA ASN A 34 -9.67 4.62 25.38
C ASN A 34 -8.54 4.79 26.39
N SER A 35 -7.31 4.53 25.95
CA SER A 35 -6.08 5.00 26.59
C SER A 35 -4.91 4.80 25.63
N THR A 36 -4.07 5.82 25.44
CA THR A 36 -2.80 5.74 24.68
C THR A 36 -1.81 4.69 25.24
N ALA A 37 -2.12 4.06 26.36
CA ALA A 37 -1.29 3.04 27.01
C ALA A 37 -1.33 1.65 26.35
N ASP A 38 -2.26 1.40 25.40
CA ASP A 38 -2.46 0.08 24.78
C ASP A 38 -2.01 0.01 23.30
N LEU A 39 -1.39 1.07 22.77
CA LEU A 39 -0.90 1.05 21.38
C LEU A 39 0.36 0.18 21.26
N LEU A 40 0.42 -0.62 20.19
CA LEU A 40 1.56 -1.47 19.87
C LEU A 40 2.79 -0.67 19.41
N VAL A 41 2.58 0.58 19.01
CA VAL A 41 3.62 1.50 18.56
C VAL A 41 3.42 2.88 19.19
N THR A 42 4.49 3.65 19.24
CA THR A 42 4.47 5.05 19.67
C THR A 42 3.41 5.83 18.85
N PRO A 43 2.52 6.61 19.51
CA PRO A 43 1.53 7.41 18.82
C PRO A 43 2.18 8.52 17.99
N LEU A 44 1.56 8.91 16.88
CA LEU A 44 2.14 9.85 15.91
C LEU A 44 2.38 11.24 16.49
N ASN A 45 1.65 11.65 17.53
CA ASN A 45 1.87 12.94 18.19
C ASN A 45 3.21 13.02 18.95
N GLN A 46 3.90 11.89 19.14
CA GLN A 46 5.23 11.83 19.72
C GLN A 46 6.34 11.70 18.66
N TYR A 47 5.99 11.58 17.37
CA TYR A 47 6.98 11.52 16.30
C TYR A 47 7.57 12.92 16.06
N GLY A 48 8.88 12.96 15.80
CA GLY A 48 9.57 14.17 15.37
C GLY A 48 9.08 14.60 14.00
N ARG A 49 8.82 15.90 13.81
CA ARG A 49 8.35 16.44 12.53
C ARG A 49 9.49 17.06 11.74
N GLU A 50 9.68 16.58 10.52
CA GLU A 50 10.63 17.09 9.55
C GLU A 50 9.93 17.49 8.24
N HIS A 51 10.64 18.27 7.43
CA HIS A 51 10.17 18.73 6.12
C HIS A 51 11.22 18.42 5.06
N LEU A 52 10.88 17.56 4.09
CA LEU A 52 11.75 17.17 2.98
C LEU A 52 11.04 17.46 1.66
N HIS A 53 11.62 18.30 0.80
CA HIS A 53 11.10 18.57 -0.57
C HIS A 53 9.62 18.96 -0.64
N GLY A 54 9.10 19.61 0.40
CA GLY A 54 7.69 20.01 0.54
C GLY A 54 6.76 18.93 1.11
N PHE A 55 7.28 17.75 1.48
CA PHE A 55 6.56 16.71 2.18
C PHE A 55 6.74 16.85 3.70
N ILE A 56 5.72 16.42 4.44
CA ILE A 56 5.76 16.27 5.89
C ILE A 56 6.29 14.88 6.19
N VAL A 57 7.35 14.79 6.99
CA VAL A 57 7.93 13.53 7.42
C VAL A 57 7.85 13.44 8.94
N LEU A 58 7.26 12.36 9.44
CA LEU A 58 7.12 12.07 10.87
C LEU A 58 8.08 10.94 11.20
N VAL A 59 9.07 11.18 12.06
CA VAL A 59 10.12 10.22 12.39
C VAL A 59 9.93 9.69 13.80
N SER A 60 9.97 8.38 13.96
CA SER A 60 9.80 7.75 15.27
C SER A 60 10.96 8.11 16.22
N PRO A 61 10.69 8.34 17.52
CA PRO A 61 11.74 8.62 18.49
C PRO A 61 12.82 7.54 18.54
N GLU A 62 12.44 6.28 18.36
CA GLU A 62 13.34 5.13 18.37
C GLU A 62 14.36 5.19 17.22
N LEU A 63 13.92 5.64 16.03
CA LEU A 63 14.84 5.82 14.91
C LEU A 63 15.72 7.06 15.13
N ALA A 64 15.13 8.18 15.55
CA ALA A 64 15.82 9.46 15.71
C ALA A 64 16.88 9.45 16.81
N LEU A 65 16.59 8.79 17.94
CA LEU A 65 17.47 8.73 19.12
C LEU A 65 18.37 7.49 19.13
N GLY A 66 18.15 6.56 18.20
CA GLY A 66 18.91 5.32 18.09
C GLY A 66 20.25 5.48 17.37
N ASN A 67 20.57 4.54 16.48
CA ASN A 67 21.82 4.57 15.73
C ASN A 67 21.86 5.74 14.73
N SER A 68 22.71 6.74 15.00
CA SER A 68 22.80 7.95 14.18
C SER A 68 23.18 7.71 12.71
N LEU A 69 23.97 6.67 12.42
CA LEU A 69 24.30 6.31 11.04
C LEU A 69 23.09 5.70 10.32
N ARG A 70 22.33 4.82 11.00
CA ARG A 70 21.08 4.25 10.49
C ARG A 70 20.08 5.35 10.15
N TYR A 71 19.82 6.26 11.10
CA TYR A 71 18.95 7.43 10.88
C TYR A 71 19.41 8.26 9.67
N ARG A 72 20.68 8.67 9.62
CA ARG A 72 21.20 9.47 8.50
C ARG A 72 21.03 8.77 7.14
N ARG A 73 21.24 7.46 7.08
CA ARG A 73 21.07 6.68 5.84
C ARG A 73 19.61 6.64 5.40
N VAL A 74 18.68 6.37 6.32
CA VAL A 74 17.23 6.35 6.03
C VAL A 74 16.75 7.70 5.55
N MET A 75 17.10 8.77 6.27
CA MET A 75 16.66 10.13 5.93
C MET A 75 17.27 10.61 4.61
N ALA A 76 18.54 10.28 4.33
CA ALA A 76 19.15 10.58 3.03
C ALA A 76 18.49 9.79 1.88
N ALA A 77 18.20 8.50 2.10
CA ALA A 77 17.52 7.64 1.15
C ALA A 77 16.11 8.15 0.82
N LEU A 78 15.32 8.49 1.85
CA LEU A 78 13.98 9.05 1.68
C LEU A 78 14.01 10.44 1.04
N SER A 79 14.96 11.30 1.43
CA SER A 79 15.14 12.61 0.80
C SER A 79 15.42 12.48 -0.71
N HIS A 80 16.24 11.50 -1.11
CA HIS A 80 16.47 11.21 -2.53
C HIS A 80 15.17 10.78 -3.23
N ASP A 81 14.42 9.83 -2.66
CA ASP A 81 13.19 9.33 -3.30
C ASP A 81 12.14 10.43 -3.44
N LEU A 82 11.92 11.23 -2.40
CA LEU A 82 10.98 12.36 -2.43
C LEU A 82 11.39 13.44 -3.44
N TYR A 83 12.69 13.69 -3.60
CA TYR A 83 13.19 14.58 -4.64
C TYR A 83 12.92 14.00 -6.04
N GLU A 84 13.26 12.73 -6.27
CA GLU A 84 13.06 12.06 -7.56
C GLU A 84 11.57 12.02 -7.96
N ILE A 85 10.66 11.78 -7.00
CA ILE A 85 9.21 11.84 -7.20
C ILE A 85 8.79 13.26 -7.60
N SER A 86 9.29 14.29 -6.91
CA SER A 86 8.94 15.69 -7.17
C SER A 86 9.31 16.18 -8.58
N LEU A 87 10.30 15.55 -9.21
CA LEU A 87 10.70 15.85 -10.59
C LEU A 87 9.87 15.12 -11.65
N ARG A 88 9.25 14.00 -11.29
CA ARG A 88 8.60 13.07 -12.24
C ARG A 88 7.10 13.25 -12.35
N VAL A 89 6.43 13.45 -11.22
CA VAL A 89 4.97 13.48 -11.19
C VAL A 89 4.44 14.87 -11.59
N PRO A 90 3.29 14.96 -12.28
CA PRO A 90 2.72 16.26 -12.68
C PRO A 90 2.42 17.16 -11.48
N ALA A 91 2.60 18.47 -11.65
CA ALA A 91 2.46 19.44 -10.57
C ALA A 91 1.12 19.37 -9.79
N PRO A 92 -0.05 19.18 -10.42
CA PRO A 92 -1.31 19.00 -9.69
C PRO A 92 -1.30 17.78 -8.77
N ALA A 93 -0.80 16.64 -9.25
CA ALA A 93 -0.66 15.42 -8.46
C ALA A 93 0.38 15.60 -7.35
N LEU A 94 1.51 16.25 -7.62
CA LEU A 94 2.54 16.54 -6.60
C LEU A 94 1.98 17.33 -5.41
N VAL A 95 1.09 18.29 -5.66
CA VAL A 95 0.42 19.04 -4.59
C VAL A 95 -0.42 18.11 -3.73
N ALA A 96 -1.18 17.19 -4.34
CA ALA A 96 -1.97 16.20 -3.60
C ALA A 96 -1.08 15.22 -2.80
N LEU A 97 0.04 14.77 -3.38
CA LEU A 97 0.96 13.86 -2.67
C LEU A 97 1.62 14.52 -1.46
N ARG A 98 1.93 15.82 -1.53
CA ARG A 98 2.53 16.55 -0.39
C ARG A 98 1.58 16.72 0.80
N ASP A 99 0.28 16.55 0.59
CA ASP A 99 -0.72 16.54 1.66
C ASP A 99 -0.77 15.17 2.39
N ILE A 100 -0.14 14.12 1.85
CA ILE A 100 -0.01 12.79 2.47
C ILE A 100 1.27 12.77 3.32
N PRO A 101 1.18 12.64 4.66
CA PRO A 101 2.35 12.53 5.51
C PRO A 101 3.11 11.22 5.28
N VAL A 102 4.43 11.28 5.38
CA VAL A 102 5.29 10.09 5.40
C VAL A 102 5.74 9.80 6.82
N VAL A 103 5.35 8.64 7.35
CA VAL A 103 5.77 8.13 8.66
C VAL A 103 7.01 7.26 8.48
N VAL A 104 8.01 7.45 9.32
CA VAL A 104 9.26 6.69 9.31
C VAL A 104 9.42 6.00 10.65
N SER A 105 9.07 4.72 10.68
CA SER A 105 9.18 3.88 11.88
C SER A 105 10.51 3.12 11.89
N ALA A 106 11.13 3.01 13.07
CA ALA A 106 12.31 2.15 13.22
C ALA A 106 12.00 0.69 12.86
N THR A 107 10.88 0.20 13.41
CA THR A 107 10.25 -1.11 13.16
C THR A 107 8.79 -1.03 13.59
N THR A 108 7.90 -1.70 12.86
CA THR A 108 6.47 -1.82 13.16
C THR A 108 6.15 -3.31 13.39
N PRO A 109 5.32 -3.67 14.40
CA PRO A 109 5.01 -5.06 14.66
C PRO A 109 4.18 -5.70 13.55
N SER A 110 4.38 -7.01 13.36
CA SER A 110 3.56 -7.83 12.47
C SER A 110 2.22 -8.15 13.15
N VAL A 111 1.11 -7.93 12.44
CA VAL A 111 -0.26 -8.22 12.88
C VAL A 111 -1.05 -8.87 11.73
N PRO A 112 -2.20 -9.51 11.99
CA PRO A 112 -3.05 -10.01 10.90
C PRO A 112 -3.41 -8.88 9.92
N GLY A 113 -3.00 -9.02 8.66
CA GLY A 113 -3.22 -8.02 7.60
C GLY A 113 -2.06 -7.05 7.37
N MET A 114 -1.00 -7.06 8.20
CA MET A 114 0.18 -6.22 8.00
C MET A 114 1.45 -6.93 8.48
N SER A 115 2.42 -7.08 7.59
CA SER A 115 3.64 -7.85 7.88
C SER A 115 4.59 -7.16 8.86
N GLY A 116 4.48 -5.83 9.05
CA GLY A 116 5.46 -5.00 9.75
C GLY A 116 6.78 -4.81 8.97
N ARG A 117 6.80 -5.24 7.70
CA ARG A 117 7.95 -5.16 6.78
C ARG A 117 7.69 -4.12 5.69
N GLY A 118 8.74 -3.64 5.05
CA GLY A 118 8.63 -2.76 3.88
C GLY A 118 7.92 -1.44 4.16
N MET A 119 6.99 -1.08 3.28
CA MET A 119 6.19 0.13 3.38
C MET A 119 4.69 -0.21 3.27
N VAL A 120 3.84 0.76 3.62
CA VAL A 120 2.38 0.64 3.47
C VAL A 120 1.72 2.01 3.38
N PHE A 121 0.62 2.11 2.64
CA PHE A 121 -0.35 3.18 2.75
C PHE A 121 -1.55 2.75 3.63
N HIS A 122 -1.84 3.53 4.67
CA HIS A 122 -2.87 3.19 5.64
C HIS A 122 -4.25 3.72 5.24
N VAL A 123 -5.19 2.83 4.93
CA VAL A 123 -6.53 3.20 4.40
C VAL A 123 -7.67 3.26 5.42
N SER A 124 -7.49 2.72 6.63
CA SER A 124 -8.60 2.49 7.57
C SER A 124 -8.21 2.72 9.04
N SER A 125 -8.68 3.82 9.60
CA SER A 125 -8.62 4.17 11.03
C SER A 125 -9.29 3.11 11.92
N ALA A 126 -10.38 2.51 11.45
CA ALA A 126 -11.10 1.45 12.15
C ALA A 126 -10.23 0.18 12.28
N TRP A 127 -9.60 -0.26 11.18
CA TRP A 127 -8.67 -1.38 11.21
C TRP A 127 -7.47 -1.08 12.11
N LEU A 128 -6.84 0.10 11.94
CA LEU A 128 -5.71 0.56 12.75
C LEU A 128 -6.03 0.45 14.26
N THR A 129 -7.17 1.01 14.68
CA THR A 129 -7.60 0.96 16.09
C THR A 129 -7.79 -0.48 16.57
N SER A 130 -8.50 -1.31 15.79
CA SER A 130 -8.75 -2.72 16.15
C SER A 130 -7.48 -3.56 16.21
N SER A 131 -6.45 -3.17 15.46
CA SER A 131 -5.15 -3.81 15.40
C SER A 131 -4.13 -3.21 16.38
N GLY A 132 -4.53 -2.27 17.23
CA GLY A 132 -3.68 -1.67 18.26
C GLY A 132 -2.73 -0.57 17.75
N PHE A 133 -3.00 0.02 16.60
CA PHE A 133 -2.27 1.16 16.04
C PHE A 133 -2.99 2.48 16.28
N ASP A 134 -2.23 3.57 16.19
CA ASP A 134 -2.77 4.93 16.22
C ASP A 134 -3.68 5.17 14.99
N ALA A 135 -4.95 5.47 15.23
CA ALA A 135 -5.95 5.77 14.19
C ALA A 135 -5.55 6.95 13.30
N HIS A 136 -4.74 7.88 13.81
CA HIS A 136 -4.22 9.02 13.05
C HIS A 136 -3.24 8.64 11.94
N ARG A 137 -2.86 7.36 11.80
CA ARG A 137 -2.08 6.85 10.67
C ARG A 137 -2.89 6.73 9.38
N GLU A 138 -4.22 6.76 9.43
CA GLU A 138 -5.05 6.76 8.22
C GLU A 138 -4.66 7.91 7.29
N GLY A 139 -4.50 7.62 6.01
CA GLY A 139 -4.07 8.59 5.01
C GLY A 139 -2.58 8.91 5.04
N THR A 140 -1.74 8.05 5.63
CA THR A 140 -0.28 8.20 5.63
C THR A 140 0.41 7.08 4.87
N VAL A 141 1.56 7.41 4.28
CA VAL A 141 2.55 6.42 3.81
C VAL A 141 3.48 6.12 4.97
N GLU A 142 3.72 4.87 5.30
CA GLU A 142 4.63 4.46 6.37
C GLU A 142 5.78 3.59 5.86
N ILE A 143 7.01 3.95 6.21
CA ILE A 143 8.14 3.03 6.25
C ILE A 143 8.00 2.21 7.54
N CYS A 144 7.55 0.96 7.41
CA CYS A 144 7.29 0.06 8.53
C CYS A 144 8.59 -0.46 9.16
N ASN A 145 9.64 -0.60 8.35
CA ASN A 145 10.92 -1.09 8.80
C ASN A 145 12.06 -0.36 8.08
N ALA A 146 12.86 0.37 8.85
CA ALA A 146 13.93 1.20 8.29
C ALA A 146 15.07 0.39 7.64
N ASP A 147 15.32 -0.84 8.09
CA ASP A 147 16.36 -1.69 7.49
C ASP A 147 15.88 -2.35 6.20
N ASP A 148 14.62 -2.80 6.16
CA ASP A 148 13.99 -3.25 4.92
C ASP A 148 13.97 -2.14 3.88
N PHE A 149 13.59 -0.93 4.27
CA PHE A 149 13.60 0.23 3.37
C PHE A 149 14.98 0.46 2.76
N LEU A 150 16.06 0.37 3.55
CA LEU A 150 17.41 0.51 3.01
C LEU A 150 17.83 -0.66 2.11
N LEU A 151 17.40 -1.88 2.42
CA LEU A 151 17.78 -3.09 1.70
C LEU A 151 17.01 -3.22 0.36
N TRP A 152 15.69 -3.07 0.39
CA TRP A 152 14.81 -3.38 -0.74
C TRP A 152 14.87 -2.34 -1.85
N ARG A 153 15.35 -1.12 -1.59
CA ARG A 153 15.54 -0.08 -2.63
C ARG A 153 16.46 -0.50 -3.78
N ALA A 154 17.33 -1.49 -3.57
CA ALA A 154 18.12 -2.05 -4.67
C ALA A 154 17.27 -2.84 -5.68
N GLU A 155 16.17 -3.43 -5.21
CA GLU A 155 15.23 -4.23 -6.00
C GLU A 155 14.04 -3.39 -6.45
N GLN A 156 13.50 -2.56 -5.55
CA GLN A 156 12.29 -1.74 -5.69
C GLN A 156 12.65 -0.25 -5.55
N PRO A 157 13.30 0.36 -6.56
CA PRO A 157 13.79 1.73 -6.45
C PRO A 157 12.67 2.78 -6.35
N PHE A 158 11.43 2.43 -6.71
CA PHE A 158 10.27 3.32 -6.65
C PHE A 158 9.21 2.89 -5.62
N MET A 159 9.57 2.08 -4.62
CA MET A 159 8.66 1.65 -3.53
C MET A 159 7.99 2.83 -2.79
N VAL A 160 8.66 3.97 -2.62
CA VAL A 160 8.02 5.16 -2.02
C VAL A 160 6.89 5.69 -2.93
N LEU A 161 7.11 5.70 -4.25
CA LEU A 161 6.11 6.11 -5.22
C LEU A 161 4.96 5.10 -5.30
N HIS A 162 5.22 3.80 -5.12
CA HIS A 162 4.20 2.76 -4.99
C HIS A 162 3.16 3.12 -3.92
N GLU A 163 3.63 3.40 -2.71
CA GLU A 163 2.73 3.75 -1.60
C GLU A 163 2.03 5.08 -1.83
N PHE A 164 2.70 6.06 -2.44
CA PHE A 164 2.04 7.28 -2.87
C PHE A 164 0.99 7.03 -3.96
N ALA A 165 1.14 6.01 -4.81
CA ALA A 165 0.14 5.65 -5.79
C ALA A 165 -1.11 5.07 -5.13
N HIS A 166 -0.97 4.29 -4.05
CA HIS A 166 -2.11 3.91 -3.21
C HIS A 166 -2.79 5.13 -2.58
N GLY A 167 -2.00 6.06 -2.01
CA GLY A 167 -2.55 7.27 -1.43
C GLY A 167 -3.24 8.18 -2.45
N TYR A 168 -2.69 8.30 -3.66
CA TYR A 168 -3.29 9.03 -4.76
C TYR A 168 -4.58 8.35 -5.25
N HIS A 169 -4.59 7.03 -5.39
CA HIS A 169 -5.79 6.27 -5.73
C HIS A 169 -6.87 6.41 -4.66
N TRP A 170 -6.49 6.40 -3.38
CA TRP A 170 -7.41 6.66 -2.28
C TRP A 170 -8.04 8.04 -2.38
N LEU A 171 -7.25 9.07 -2.73
CA LEU A 171 -7.78 10.41 -3.00
C LEU A 171 -8.74 10.42 -4.19
N LEU A 172 -8.47 9.68 -5.25
CA LEU A 172 -9.37 9.60 -6.42
C LEU A 172 -10.59 8.70 -6.23
N GLY A 173 -10.64 7.95 -5.12
CA GLY A 173 -11.64 6.94 -4.80
C GLY A 173 -11.11 5.51 -5.05
N MET A 174 -11.03 4.71 -3.99
CA MET A 174 -10.52 3.33 -4.07
C MET A 174 -11.37 2.38 -4.94
N ASP A 175 -12.66 2.68 -5.10
CA ASP A 175 -13.63 1.82 -5.81
C ASP A 175 -13.83 2.21 -7.28
N ARG A 176 -12.95 3.05 -7.82
CA ARG A 176 -13.02 3.54 -9.19
C ARG A 176 -13.20 2.43 -10.22
N GLN A 177 -14.29 2.54 -10.97
CA GLN A 177 -14.65 1.53 -11.97
C GLN A 177 -13.63 1.45 -13.11
N ASP A 178 -13.05 2.57 -13.53
CA ASP A 178 -12.06 2.60 -14.61
C ASP A 178 -10.76 1.85 -14.26
N VAL A 179 -10.34 1.87 -12.99
CA VAL A 179 -9.21 1.08 -12.50
C VAL A 179 -9.56 -0.41 -12.41
N ARG A 180 -10.76 -0.73 -11.90
CA ARG A 180 -11.28 -2.11 -11.81
C ARG A 180 -11.40 -2.75 -13.20
N ASP A 181 -11.91 -2.02 -14.17
CA ASP A 181 -12.11 -2.51 -15.53
C ASP A 181 -10.77 -2.76 -16.24
N ALA A 182 -9.78 -1.88 -16.07
CA ALA A 182 -8.45 -2.07 -16.63
C ALA A 182 -7.74 -3.29 -16.01
N HIS A 183 -7.82 -3.44 -14.69
CA HIS A 183 -7.28 -4.61 -14.00
C HIS A 183 -7.95 -5.91 -14.48
N ALA A 184 -9.28 -5.94 -14.55
CA ALA A 184 -10.02 -7.11 -15.05
C ALA A 184 -9.66 -7.44 -16.51
N ASN A 185 -9.46 -6.42 -17.35
CA ASN A 185 -8.99 -6.61 -18.72
C ASN A 185 -7.58 -7.23 -18.76
N ALA A 186 -6.66 -6.80 -17.90
CA ALA A 186 -5.33 -7.38 -17.79
C ALA A 186 -5.37 -8.85 -17.35
N GLU A 187 -6.19 -9.18 -16.34
CA GLU A 187 -6.42 -10.56 -15.87
C GLU A 187 -6.98 -11.48 -16.95
N ALA A 188 -8.00 -10.99 -17.68
CA ALA A 188 -8.66 -11.72 -18.76
C ALA A 188 -7.74 -11.93 -19.97
N SER A 189 -6.85 -10.97 -20.23
CA SER A 189 -5.85 -11.04 -21.31
C SER A 189 -4.62 -11.89 -20.94
N GLY A 190 -4.54 -12.38 -19.70
CA GLY A 190 -3.42 -13.18 -19.21
C GLY A 190 -2.13 -12.40 -18.97
N LEU A 191 -2.22 -11.06 -18.94
CA LEU A 191 -1.08 -10.21 -18.61
C LEU A 191 -0.61 -10.51 -17.18
N TYR A 192 0.67 -10.23 -16.90
CA TYR A 192 1.28 -10.32 -15.57
C TYR A 192 1.36 -11.72 -14.93
N ARG A 193 0.72 -12.76 -15.48
CA ARG A 193 0.73 -14.14 -14.93
C ARG A 193 2.11 -14.80 -14.93
N ARG A 194 2.95 -14.47 -15.92
CA ARG A 194 4.27 -15.09 -16.14
C ARG A 194 5.27 -14.07 -16.67
N VAL A 195 5.67 -13.15 -15.80
CA VAL A 195 6.61 -12.07 -16.14
C VAL A 195 7.95 -12.24 -15.43
N SER A 196 8.97 -11.53 -15.90
CA SER A 196 10.28 -11.49 -15.22
C SER A 196 10.19 -10.65 -13.96
N TYR A 197 11.00 -11.02 -12.97
CA TYR A 197 11.29 -10.24 -11.77
C TYR A 197 12.76 -9.81 -11.79
N VAL A 198 13.07 -8.61 -11.33
CA VAL A 198 14.40 -7.96 -11.49
C VAL A 198 15.57 -8.76 -10.91
N LEU A 199 15.35 -9.51 -9.83
CA LEU A 199 16.39 -10.35 -9.22
C LEU A 199 16.39 -11.81 -9.70
N ASP A 200 15.41 -12.20 -10.51
CA ASP A 200 15.34 -13.55 -11.03
C ASP A 200 16.14 -13.70 -12.31
N HIS A 201 16.58 -14.94 -12.55
CA HIS A 201 17.04 -15.33 -13.88
C HIS A 201 15.89 -15.12 -14.89
N PRO A 202 16.11 -14.53 -16.09
CA PRO A 202 15.03 -14.15 -17.01
C PRO A 202 14.08 -15.28 -17.44
N GLN A 203 14.55 -16.53 -17.35
CA GLN A 203 13.82 -17.76 -17.65
C GLN A 203 12.87 -18.16 -16.51
N ASN A 204 13.10 -17.67 -15.29
CA ASN A 204 12.19 -17.82 -14.17
C ASN A 204 11.12 -16.74 -14.28
N LYS A 205 9.91 -17.18 -14.65
CA LYS A 205 8.74 -16.32 -14.74
C LYS A 205 7.83 -16.57 -13.56
N ARG A 206 7.26 -15.51 -13.02
CA ARG A 206 6.34 -15.53 -11.88
C ARG A 206 5.15 -14.60 -12.12
N GLU A 207 4.12 -14.77 -11.30
CA GLU A 207 2.97 -13.86 -11.29
C GLU A 207 3.38 -12.53 -10.66
N ALA A 208 3.06 -11.42 -11.33
CA ALA A 208 3.36 -10.08 -10.84
C ALA A 208 2.40 -9.66 -9.73
N TYR A 209 2.88 -8.77 -8.85
CA TYR A 209 2.05 -8.23 -7.78
C TYR A 209 0.86 -7.42 -8.30
N ALA A 210 0.97 -6.87 -9.52
CA ALA A 210 -0.10 -6.17 -10.21
C ALA A 210 -1.43 -6.95 -10.38
N LEU A 211 -1.43 -8.29 -10.25
CA LEU A 211 -2.67 -9.10 -10.29
C LEU A 211 -3.36 -9.30 -8.94
N ARG A 212 -2.79 -8.76 -7.85
CA ARG A 212 -3.33 -8.99 -6.51
C ARG A 212 -4.68 -8.33 -6.31
N ASN A 213 -4.81 -7.07 -6.73
CA ASN A 213 -6.03 -6.29 -6.72
C ASN A 213 -5.85 -5.01 -7.56
N PRO A 214 -6.93 -4.25 -7.85
CA PRO A 214 -6.86 -3.04 -8.67
C PRO A 214 -5.95 -1.93 -8.11
N GLY A 215 -5.77 -1.86 -6.79
CA GLY A 215 -4.86 -0.89 -6.15
C GLY A 215 -3.40 -1.22 -6.44
N GLU A 216 -3.01 -2.49 -6.32
CA GLU A 216 -1.66 -2.97 -6.66
C GLU A 216 -1.38 -2.82 -8.15
N TYR A 217 -2.36 -3.15 -8.99
CA TYR A 217 -2.28 -2.89 -10.42
C TYR A 217 -1.94 -1.43 -10.72
N PHE A 218 -2.67 -0.48 -10.12
CA PHE A 218 -2.40 0.94 -10.33
C PHE A 218 -1.01 1.36 -9.81
N ALA A 219 -0.58 0.83 -8.66
CA ALA A 219 0.70 1.17 -8.04
C ALA A 219 1.91 0.65 -8.83
N GLU A 220 1.92 -0.64 -9.18
CA GLU A 220 2.97 -1.27 -10.00
C GLU A 220 3.13 -0.59 -11.37
N LEU A 221 2.01 -0.30 -12.03
CA LEU A 221 2.05 0.39 -13.32
C LEU A 221 2.52 1.84 -13.18
N THR A 222 2.26 2.50 -12.04
CA THR A 222 2.78 3.84 -11.74
C THR A 222 4.30 3.82 -11.62
N GLU A 223 4.88 2.80 -10.99
CA GLU A 223 6.34 2.63 -10.91
C GLU A 223 6.96 2.52 -12.30
N ALA A 224 6.44 1.63 -13.15
CA ALA A 224 6.91 1.47 -14.53
C ALA A 224 6.77 2.78 -15.33
N TYR A 225 5.69 3.53 -15.11
CA TYR A 225 5.38 4.73 -15.88
C TYR A 225 6.32 5.92 -15.57
N PHE A 226 6.58 6.20 -14.28
CA PHE A 226 7.41 7.34 -13.87
C PHE A 226 8.87 6.99 -13.63
N GLY A 227 9.16 5.72 -13.39
CA GLY A 227 10.45 5.27 -12.93
C GLY A 227 10.80 3.89 -13.48
N ARG A 228 10.95 2.94 -12.57
CA ARG A 228 11.25 1.55 -12.88
C ARG A 228 10.54 0.62 -11.92
N ASN A 229 9.80 -0.34 -12.46
CA ASN A 229 9.18 -1.42 -11.68
C ASN A 229 10.16 -2.59 -11.46
N ASP A 230 9.87 -3.44 -10.48
CA ASP A 230 10.62 -4.67 -10.16
C ASP A 230 10.08 -5.90 -10.90
N PHE A 231 8.81 -5.90 -11.32
CA PHE A 231 8.21 -6.85 -12.26
C PHE A 231 8.08 -6.26 -13.67
N PHE A 232 8.27 -7.09 -14.70
CA PHE A 232 8.03 -6.66 -16.07
C PHE A 232 6.52 -6.36 -16.28
N PRO A 233 6.16 -5.24 -16.95
CA PRO A 233 7.03 -4.28 -17.65
C PRO A 233 7.81 -3.38 -16.68
N PHE A 234 9.12 -3.26 -16.89
CA PHE A 234 9.99 -2.52 -15.97
C PHE A 234 9.96 -1.02 -16.23
N THR A 235 9.70 -0.61 -17.47
CA THR A 235 9.81 0.77 -17.93
C THR A 235 8.52 1.25 -18.59
N ARG A 236 8.42 2.57 -18.77
CA ARG A 236 7.26 3.22 -19.38
C ARG A 236 6.99 2.75 -20.81
N ASP A 237 8.04 2.52 -21.59
CA ASP A 237 7.90 2.09 -22.98
C ASP A 237 7.47 0.63 -23.07
N GLU A 238 8.05 -0.24 -22.24
CA GLU A 238 7.59 -1.63 -22.10
C GLU A 238 6.13 -1.69 -21.62
N LEU A 239 5.73 -0.83 -20.67
CA LEU A 239 4.35 -0.74 -20.22
C LEU A 239 3.41 -0.33 -21.35
N ARG A 240 3.80 0.66 -22.17
CA ARG A 240 3.00 1.11 -23.31
C ARG A 240 2.76 -0.01 -24.32
N GLU A 241 3.75 -0.86 -24.56
CA GLU A 241 3.65 -1.97 -25.51
C GLU A 241 2.91 -3.18 -24.91
N TYR A 242 3.18 -3.51 -23.64
CA TYR A 242 2.68 -4.71 -22.99
C TYR A 242 1.23 -4.57 -22.50
N ASP A 243 0.91 -3.44 -21.88
CA ASP A 243 -0.43 -3.11 -21.38
C ASP A 243 -0.81 -1.68 -21.79
N PRO A 244 -1.21 -1.46 -23.06
CA PRO A 244 -1.60 -0.14 -23.54
C PRO A 244 -2.83 0.43 -22.82
N THR A 245 -3.72 -0.43 -22.31
CA THR A 245 -4.89 -0.01 -21.52
C THR A 245 -4.46 0.54 -20.17
N GLY A 246 -3.63 -0.21 -19.45
CA GLY A 246 -3.03 0.23 -18.18
C GLY A 246 -2.17 1.47 -18.33
N TYR A 247 -1.35 1.55 -19.39
CA TYR A 247 -0.57 2.74 -19.73
C TYR A 247 -1.47 3.98 -19.88
N ALA A 248 -2.56 3.87 -20.65
CA ALA A 248 -3.48 4.99 -20.89
C ALA A 248 -4.21 5.41 -19.61
N LEU A 249 -4.58 4.43 -18.76
CA LEU A 249 -5.18 4.68 -17.45
C LEU A 249 -4.23 5.50 -16.55
N VAL A 250 -3.00 5.02 -16.34
CA VAL A 250 -2.00 5.70 -15.51
C VAL A 250 -1.69 7.09 -16.05
N HIS A 251 -1.49 7.22 -17.37
CA HIS A 251 -1.31 8.53 -18.00
C HIS A 251 -2.45 9.48 -17.66
N ARG A 252 -3.70 9.08 -17.90
CA ARG A 252 -4.86 9.94 -17.67
C ARG A 252 -5.00 10.36 -16.21
N LEU A 253 -4.95 9.41 -15.27
CA LEU A 253 -5.22 9.69 -13.86
C LEU A 253 -4.14 10.57 -13.23
N TRP A 254 -2.87 10.40 -13.57
CA TRP A 254 -1.80 11.25 -13.05
C TRP A 254 -1.74 12.65 -13.68
N HIS A 255 -2.38 12.85 -14.84
CA HIS A 255 -2.40 14.14 -15.55
C HIS A 255 -3.73 14.90 -15.40
N LEU A 256 -4.57 14.51 -14.43
CA LEU A 256 -5.74 15.30 -14.07
C LEU A 256 -5.31 16.72 -13.66
N SER A 257 -6.03 17.71 -14.16
CA SER A 257 -5.87 19.09 -13.75
C SER A 257 -6.25 19.27 -12.28
N ALA A 258 -5.79 20.36 -11.68
CA ALA A 258 -6.20 20.71 -10.32
C ALA A 258 -7.74 20.88 -10.19
N ALA A 259 -8.44 21.23 -11.27
CA ALA A 259 -9.90 21.30 -11.27
C ALA A 259 -10.54 19.91 -11.24
N GLU A 260 -10.06 18.98 -12.05
CA GLU A 260 -10.54 17.58 -12.08
C GLU A 260 -10.24 16.86 -10.76
N LEU A 261 -9.02 16.99 -10.23
CA LEU A 261 -8.68 16.44 -8.91
C LEU A 261 -9.63 16.89 -7.80
N ARG A 262 -10.01 18.17 -7.80
CA ARG A 262 -10.97 18.71 -6.83
C ARG A 262 -12.40 18.22 -7.05
N ALA A 263 -12.74 17.85 -8.27
CA ALA A 263 -14.04 17.27 -8.59
C ALA A 263 -14.11 15.81 -8.13
N GLU A 264 -13.02 15.05 -8.29
CA GLU A 264 -12.90 13.66 -7.84
C GLU A 264 -12.89 13.55 -6.32
N ASN A 265 -12.33 14.54 -5.60
CA ASN A 265 -12.32 14.57 -4.14
C ASN A 265 -12.68 15.95 -3.58
N PRO A 266 -13.99 16.20 -3.30
CA PRO A 266 -14.44 17.45 -2.69
C PRO A 266 -13.84 17.70 -1.30
N ASP A 267 -13.42 16.65 -0.60
CA ASP A 267 -12.93 16.67 0.78
C ASP A 267 -11.44 17.04 0.91
N LEU A 268 -10.69 17.10 -0.19
CA LEU A 268 -9.40 17.82 -0.26
C LEU A 268 -9.51 19.26 0.26
N ARG A 269 -10.73 19.85 0.31
CA ARG A 269 -11.01 21.16 0.92
C ARG A 269 -10.99 21.16 2.45
N ARG A 270 -11.33 20.07 3.13
CA ARG A 270 -11.55 20.05 4.60
C ARG A 270 -10.24 19.96 5.39
N ASN A 271 -9.25 19.21 4.89
CA ASN A 271 -7.96 19.05 5.58
C ASN A 271 -7.14 20.36 5.66
N ARG A 272 -7.41 21.35 4.79
CA ARG A 272 -6.82 22.70 4.90
C ARG A 272 -7.38 23.54 6.06
N ARG A 273 -8.58 23.25 6.58
CA ARG A 273 -9.19 24.06 7.66
C ARG A 273 -8.93 23.50 9.06
N THR A 274 -8.64 22.22 9.19
CA THR A 274 -8.38 21.58 10.49
C THR A 274 -6.90 21.67 10.90
N ALA A 275 -5.96 21.79 9.96
CA ALA A 275 -4.54 22.00 10.23
C ALA A 275 -4.16 23.45 10.62
N SER A 276 -5.13 24.38 10.70
CA SER A 276 -4.90 25.81 10.97
C SER A 276 -5.32 26.27 12.36
N ARG A 277 -5.57 25.37 13.32
CA ARG A 277 -5.80 25.77 14.71
C ARG A 277 -4.63 25.32 15.58
N PRO A 278 -3.93 26.28 16.23
CA PRO A 278 -2.88 25.98 17.19
C PRO A 278 -3.45 25.27 18.43
#